data_AF-A0A803N5T4-F1
#
_entry.id   AF-A0A803N5T4-F1
#
_cell.length_a   1.000
_cell.length_b   1.000
_cell.length_c   1.000
_cell.angle_alpha   90.00
_cell.angle_beta   90.00
_cell.angle_gamma   90.00
#
_symmetry.space_group_name_H-M   'P 1'
#
loop_
_entity.id
_entity.type
_entity.pdbx_description
1 polymer ?
#
loop_
_entity_poly.entity_id
_entity_poly.type
_entity_poly.pdbx_seq_one_letter_code
_entity_poly.pdbx_strand_id
1 'polypeptide(L)'
;MCCFYKTSGESDDITPEILDELLRVANEAADAADGCIVEQATNADPAAEDAMISLILQNFPHHVVFGEERGWLPEGRDADFVWVLDPIDGTTSFKNGIPLFGTLIALLYKSKPVQEPIYGAECFTYGLLASGFVDLIIQSFLGPYDFLAFIPIIEGAGGIITDCAGQKLEWKASPLSIGPAYYRIIAAGDKQVHQDALEYLTNV
;
A
#
# COMPACT_ATOMS: atom_id res chain seq x y z
N MET A 1 -3.63 4.54 -17.26
CA MET A 1 -3.13 5.01 -15.95
C MET A 1 -1.67 5.43 -16.15
N CYS A 2 -1.22 6.59 -15.65
CA CYS A 2 0.20 6.97 -15.72
C CYS A 2 0.93 6.48 -14.46
N CYS A 3 2.03 5.74 -14.64
CA CYS A 3 2.87 5.19 -13.58
C CYS A 3 4.25 5.87 -13.62
N PHE A 4 4.84 6.15 -12.46
CA PHE A 4 6.22 6.63 -12.34
C PHE A 4 6.98 5.74 -11.36
N TYR A 5 8.26 5.46 -11.66
CA TYR A 5 9.11 4.54 -10.90
C TYR A 5 10.41 5.23 -10.46
N LYS A 6 10.82 4.99 -9.22
CA LYS A 6 12.19 5.25 -8.77
C LYS A 6 12.64 4.19 -7.76
N THR A 7 13.68 3.44 -8.13
CA THR A 7 14.31 2.42 -7.28
C THR A 7 15.50 3.02 -6.54
N SER A 8 15.45 3.06 -5.21
CA SER A 8 16.62 3.38 -4.39
C SER A 8 17.44 2.11 -4.10
N GLY A 9 18.42 1.83 -4.96
CA GLY A 9 19.77 1.34 -4.63
C GLY A 9 20.05 0.03 -3.88
N GLU A 10 19.08 -0.70 -3.33
CA GLU A 10 19.37 -1.95 -2.58
C GLU A 10 18.74 -3.23 -3.15
N SER A 11 17.99 -3.14 -4.25
CA SER A 11 17.32 -4.29 -4.89
C SER A 11 17.55 -4.32 -6.40
N ASP A 12 18.79 -4.54 -6.84
CA ASP A 12 19.17 -4.53 -8.26
C ASP A 12 18.34 -5.50 -9.15
N ASP A 13 17.69 -6.50 -8.55
CA ASP A 13 16.82 -7.48 -9.23
C ASP A 13 15.35 -7.07 -9.34
N ILE A 14 14.91 -6.00 -8.66
CA ILE A 14 13.52 -5.51 -8.71
C ILE A 14 13.48 -4.33 -9.67
N THR A 15 13.15 -4.66 -10.91
CA THR A 15 13.13 -3.70 -12.01
C THR A 15 11.72 -3.15 -12.24
N PRO A 16 11.57 -1.98 -12.90
CA PRO A 16 10.27 -1.45 -13.29
C PRO A 16 9.41 -2.45 -14.09
N GLU A 17 10.02 -3.32 -14.89
CA GLU A 17 9.33 -4.33 -15.69
C GLU A 17 8.60 -5.37 -14.83
N ILE A 18 9.17 -5.75 -13.68
CA ILE A 18 8.51 -6.66 -12.73
C ILE A 18 7.29 -5.98 -12.12
N LEU A 19 7.37 -4.69 -11.86
CA LEU A 19 6.27 -3.92 -11.27
C LEU A 19 5.15 -3.67 -12.30
N ASP A 20 5.51 -3.37 -13.54
CA ASP A 20 4.57 -3.32 -14.67
C ASP A 20 3.85 -4.66 -14.87
N GLU A 21 4.60 -5.77 -14.75
CA GLU A 21 4.04 -7.11 -14.86
C GLU A 21 3.12 -7.44 -13.69
N LEU A 22 3.46 -7.04 -12.45
CA LEU A 22 2.60 -7.19 -11.28
C LEU A 22 1.27 -6.45 -11.46
N LEU A 23 1.33 -5.21 -11.93
CA LEU A 23 0.12 -4.46 -12.27
C LEU A 23 -0.69 -5.14 -13.36
N ARG A 24 -0.03 -5.65 -14.42
CA ARG A 24 -0.70 -6.32 -15.52
C ARG A 24 -1.46 -7.56 -15.03
N VAL A 25 -0.80 -8.43 -14.26
CA VAL A 25 -1.44 -9.67 -13.78
C VAL A 25 -2.54 -9.39 -12.75
N ALA A 26 -2.37 -8.37 -11.90
CA ALA A 26 -3.41 -7.95 -10.95
C ALA A 26 -4.68 -7.48 -11.69
N ASN A 27 -4.52 -6.59 -12.68
CA ASN A 27 -5.65 -6.08 -13.46
C ASN A 27 -6.32 -7.19 -14.29
N GLU A 28 -5.55 -8.04 -14.97
CA GLU A 28 -6.11 -9.15 -15.74
C GLU A 28 -6.89 -10.14 -14.86
N ALA A 29 -6.40 -10.41 -13.65
CA ALA A 29 -7.09 -11.28 -12.70
C ALA A 29 -8.36 -10.64 -12.13
N ALA A 30 -8.32 -9.34 -11.82
CA ALA A 30 -9.48 -8.58 -11.38
C ALA A 30 -10.58 -8.50 -12.46
N ASP A 31 -10.18 -8.28 -13.72
CA ASP A 31 -11.09 -8.22 -14.88
C ASP A 31 -11.69 -9.59 -15.24
N ALA A 32 -10.96 -10.68 -14.95
CA ALA A 32 -11.42 -12.05 -15.20
C ALA A 32 -12.44 -12.56 -14.16
N ALA A 33 -12.74 -11.79 -13.11
CA ALA A 33 -13.77 -12.15 -12.14
C ALA A 33 -15.17 -12.11 -12.79
N ASP A 34 -15.73 -13.29 -13.06
CA ASP A 34 -17.09 -13.49 -13.60
C ASP A 34 -18.17 -13.24 -12.51
N GLY A 35 -19.31 -12.64 -12.89
CA GLY A 35 -20.48 -12.46 -11.99
C GLY A 35 -21.24 -11.14 -12.18
N CYS A 36 -22.27 -10.87 -11.36
CA CYS A 36 -22.81 -9.51 -11.27
C CYS A 36 -21.80 -8.56 -10.60
N ILE A 37 -21.87 -7.24 -10.82
CA ILE A 37 -20.93 -6.24 -10.26
C ILE A 37 -20.54 -6.45 -8.78
N VAL A 38 -21.45 -6.96 -7.95
CA VAL A 38 -21.18 -7.27 -6.54
C VAL A 38 -20.35 -8.55 -6.37
N GLU A 39 -20.62 -9.59 -7.16
CA GLU A 39 -19.86 -10.85 -7.17
C GLU A 39 -18.48 -10.66 -7.81
N GLN A 40 -18.38 -9.89 -8.89
CA GLN A 40 -17.10 -9.52 -9.51
C GLN A 40 -16.21 -8.80 -8.49
N ALA A 41 -16.77 -7.81 -7.80
CA ALA A 41 -16.06 -7.06 -6.76
C ALA A 41 -15.77 -7.84 -5.46
N THR A 42 -16.37 -9.02 -5.28
CA THR A 42 -16.05 -9.89 -4.14
C THR A 42 -14.91 -10.85 -4.46
N ASN A 43 -14.73 -11.22 -5.73
CA ASN A 43 -13.72 -12.19 -6.16
C ASN A 43 -12.50 -11.54 -6.83
N ALA A 44 -12.62 -10.29 -7.30
CA ALA A 44 -11.54 -9.58 -7.99
C ALA A 44 -10.31 -9.37 -7.10
N ASP A 45 -10.53 -8.96 -5.84
CA ASP A 45 -9.43 -8.63 -4.94
C ASP A 45 -8.59 -9.87 -4.55
N PRO A 46 -9.20 -10.98 -4.05
CA PRO A 46 -8.44 -12.20 -3.79
C PRO A 46 -7.78 -12.81 -5.05
N ALA A 47 -8.42 -12.70 -6.22
CA ALA A 47 -7.86 -13.23 -7.47
C ALA A 47 -6.63 -12.43 -7.94
N ALA A 48 -6.68 -11.11 -7.82
CA ALA A 48 -5.55 -10.24 -8.10
C ALA A 48 -4.40 -10.49 -7.13
N GLU A 49 -4.69 -10.67 -5.83
CA GLU A 49 -3.68 -11.02 -4.83
C GLU A 49 -2.98 -12.34 -5.17
N ASP A 50 -3.74 -13.40 -5.48
CA ASP A 50 -3.21 -14.72 -5.82
C ASP A 50 -2.31 -14.68 -7.06
N ALA A 51 -2.65 -13.86 -8.06
CA ALA A 51 -1.84 -13.66 -9.26
C ALA A 51 -0.51 -12.95 -8.95
N MET A 52 -0.55 -11.89 -8.14
CA MET A 52 0.64 -11.15 -7.73
C MET A 52 1.56 -12.01 -6.85
N ILE A 53 1.01 -12.73 -5.86
CA ILE A 53 1.76 -13.68 -5.01
C ILE A 53 2.48 -14.71 -5.88
N SER A 54 1.76 -15.30 -6.84
CA SER A 54 2.31 -16.32 -7.73
C SER A 54 3.51 -15.79 -8.52
N LEU A 55 3.39 -14.59 -9.09
CA LEU A 55 4.48 -13.96 -9.85
C LEU A 55 5.67 -13.60 -8.94
N ILE A 56 5.42 -13.01 -7.77
CA ILE A 56 6.48 -12.63 -6.82
C ILE A 56 7.24 -13.87 -6.37
N LEU A 57 6.57 -14.92 -5.91
CA LEU A 57 7.24 -16.10 -5.36
C LEU A 57 7.92 -16.96 -6.44
N GLN A 58 7.52 -16.83 -7.71
CA GLN A 58 8.23 -17.44 -8.84
C GLN A 58 9.57 -16.73 -9.13
N ASN A 59 9.59 -15.40 -9.10
CA ASN A 59 10.79 -14.61 -9.39
C ASN A 59 11.71 -14.46 -8.16
N PHE A 60 11.12 -14.37 -6.97
CA PHE A 60 11.80 -14.14 -5.70
C PHE A 60 11.44 -15.25 -4.69
N PRO A 61 11.89 -16.50 -4.91
CA PRO A 61 11.51 -17.66 -4.11
C PRO A 61 11.95 -17.59 -2.64
N HIS A 62 12.83 -16.64 -2.29
CA HIS A 62 13.30 -16.39 -0.92
C HIS A 62 12.58 -15.24 -0.20
N HIS A 63 11.75 -14.47 -0.91
CA HIS A 63 11.01 -13.37 -0.30
C HIS A 63 9.74 -13.89 0.41
N VAL A 64 9.07 -12.97 1.08
CA VAL A 64 7.74 -13.15 1.68
C VAL A 64 6.78 -12.15 1.06
N VAL A 65 5.50 -12.51 0.99
CA VAL A 65 4.37 -11.63 0.67
C VAL A 65 3.46 -11.53 1.89
N PHE A 66 2.92 -10.34 2.15
CA PHE A 66 1.88 -10.07 3.12
C PHE A 66 0.75 -9.30 2.42
N GLY A 67 -0.32 -10.00 2.07
CA GLY A 67 -1.50 -9.40 1.44
C GLY A 67 -2.66 -9.21 2.41
N GLU A 68 -3.63 -8.37 2.04
CA GLU A 68 -4.85 -8.15 2.81
C GLU A 68 -5.67 -9.45 2.97
N GLU A 69 -5.80 -10.23 1.89
CA GLU A 69 -6.70 -11.38 1.81
C GLU A 69 -6.04 -12.70 2.25
N ARG A 70 -4.75 -12.90 1.95
CA ARG A 70 -4.02 -14.15 2.27
C ARG A 70 -3.11 -14.03 3.46
N GLY A 71 -2.82 -12.82 3.92
CA GLY A 71 -1.85 -12.60 4.99
C GLY A 71 -0.45 -13.06 4.60
N TRP A 72 0.28 -13.67 5.54
CA TRP A 72 1.71 -13.94 5.41
C TRP A 72 2.03 -15.24 4.66
N LEU A 73 2.70 -15.12 3.51
CA LEU A 73 3.06 -16.25 2.65
C LEU A 73 4.52 -16.23 2.19
N PRO A 74 5.22 -17.39 2.19
CA PRO A 74 4.77 -18.68 2.73
C PRO A 74 4.67 -18.65 4.26
N GLU A 75 3.71 -19.39 4.82
CA GLU A 75 3.44 -19.43 6.26
C GLU A 75 4.72 -19.70 7.08
N GLY A 76 4.92 -18.91 8.14
CA GLY A 76 6.00 -19.13 9.10
C GLY A 76 7.41 -18.74 8.61
N ARG A 77 7.58 -18.33 7.35
CA ARG A 77 8.89 -17.93 6.81
C ARG A 77 9.27 -16.53 7.27
N ASP A 78 10.48 -16.39 7.82
CA ASP A 78 11.12 -15.08 8.01
C ASP A 78 11.96 -14.72 6.77
N ALA A 79 11.98 -13.44 6.40
CA ALA A 79 12.73 -12.94 5.25
C ALA A 79 13.14 -11.48 5.43
N ASP A 80 14.32 -11.14 4.92
CA ASP A 80 14.77 -9.75 4.87
C ASP A 80 13.89 -8.89 3.95
N PHE A 81 13.37 -9.47 2.87
CA PHE A 81 12.48 -8.80 1.91
C PHE A 81 11.04 -9.28 2.05
N VAL A 82 10.13 -8.32 2.24
CA VAL A 82 8.69 -8.55 2.38
C VAL A 82 7.93 -7.65 1.41
N TRP A 83 7.13 -8.24 0.53
CA TRP A 83 6.18 -7.52 -0.30
C TRP A 83 4.88 -7.36 0.46
N VAL A 84 4.33 -6.15 0.49
CA VAL A 84 3.03 -5.86 1.11
C VAL A 84 2.08 -5.42 0.02
N LEU A 85 0.96 -6.13 -0.12
CA LEU A 85 0.05 -6.00 -1.26
C LEU A 85 -1.35 -5.63 -0.77
N ASP A 86 -1.99 -4.74 -1.51
CA ASP A 86 -3.44 -4.53 -1.53
C ASP A 86 -3.83 -4.31 -3.00
N PRO A 87 -4.38 -5.34 -3.67
CA PRO A 87 -4.68 -5.26 -5.09
C PRO A 87 -5.77 -4.23 -5.44
N ILE A 88 -6.75 -4.01 -4.55
CA ILE A 88 -7.89 -3.11 -4.71
C ILE A 88 -8.10 -2.26 -3.43
N ASP A 89 -7.22 -1.27 -3.28
CA ASP A 89 -7.39 -0.18 -2.31
C ASP A 89 -8.59 0.68 -2.73
N GLY A 90 -9.54 0.87 -1.82
CA GLY A 90 -10.83 1.48 -2.12
C GLY A 90 -11.86 0.48 -2.67
N THR A 91 -11.89 -0.75 -2.14
CA THR A 91 -12.88 -1.80 -2.46
C THR A 91 -14.34 -1.29 -2.47
N THR A 92 -14.70 -0.30 -1.65
CA THR A 92 -16.03 0.33 -1.69
C THR A 92 -16.27 1.10 -2.98
N SER A 93 -15.29 1.87 -3.47
CA SER A 93 -15.37 2.56 -4.75
C SER A 93 -15.48 1.56 -5.90
N PHE A 94 -14.66 0.50 -5.87
CA PHE A 94 -14.70 -0.58 -6.86
C PHE A 94 -16.09 -1.23 -6.94
N LYS A 95 -16.66 -1.64 -5.79
CA LYS A 95 -18.01 -2.24 -5.68
C LYS A 95 -19.12 -1.36 -6.25
N ASN A 96 -18.96 -0.05 -6.20
CA ASN A 96 -19.93 0.92 -6.69
C ASN A 96 -19.66 1.38 -8.13
N GLY A 97 -18.69 0.78 -8.84
CA GLY A 97 -18.32 1.17 -10.21
C GLY A 97 -17.71 2.57 -10.30
N ILE A 98 -17.23 3.11 -9.19
CA ILE A 98 -16.55 4.40 -9.13
C ILE A 98 -15.08 4.10 -9.45
N PRO A 99 -14.48 4.71 -10.50
CA PRO A 99 -13.11 4.43 -10.93
C PRO A 99 -12.10 5.15 -10.01
N LEU A 100 -12.31 4.99 -8.70
CA LEU A 100 -11.58 5.60 -7.61
C LEU A 100 -11.05 4.48 -6.69
N PHE A 101 -10.26 3.58 -7.26
CA PHE A 101 -9.55 2.49 -6.56
C PHE A 101 -8.12 2.38 -7.12
N GLY A 102 -7.24 1.65 -6.44
CA GLY A 102 -5.83 1.47 -6.83
C GLY A 102 -5.24 0.14 -6.41
N THR A 103 -4.08 -0.18 -6.97
CA THR A 103 -3.28 -1.33 -6.56
C THR A 103 -2.06 -0.83 -5.80
N LEU A 104 -1.89 -1.27 -4.56
CA LEU A 104 -0.76 -0.95 -3.69
C LEU A 104 0.24 -2.09 -3.64
N ILE A 105 1.51 -1.75 -3.85
CA ILE A 105 2.63 -2.69 -3.87
C ILE A 105 3.80 -2.06 -3.14
N ALA A 106 4.03 -2.42 -1.89
CA ALA A 106 5.19 -1.97 -1.13
C ALA A 106 6.22 -3.09 -1.00
N LEU A 107 7.51 -2.72 -1.05
CA LEU A 107 8.61 -3.61 -0.72
C LEU A 107 9.31 -3.11 0.54
N LEU A 108 9.45 -3.99 1.52
CA LEU A 108 10.17 -3.75 2.74
C LEU A 108 11.48 -4.52 2.73
N TYR A 109 12.58 -3.87 3.13
CA TYR A 109 13.82 -4.51 3.53
C TYR A 109 14.02 -4.33 5.03
N LYS A 110 14.12 -5.43 5.78
CA LYS A 110 14.27 -5.43 7.24
C LYS A 110 13.22 -4.55 7.94
N SER A 111 11.95 -4.73 7.54
CA SER A 111 10.79 -3.97 8.01
C SER A 111 10.78 -2.47 7.68
N LYS A 112 11.61 -2.02 6.73
CA LYS A 112 11.62 -0.62 6.27
C LYS A 112 11.21 -0.56 4.81
N PRO A 113 10.24 0.28 4.42
CA PRO A 113 9.91 0.52 3.01
C PRO A 113 11.15 0.99 2.24
N VAL A 114 11.46 0.34 1.12
CA VAL A 114 12.65 0.64 0.28
C VAL A 114 12.31 0.98 -1.17
N GLN A 115 11.02 0.96 -1.53
CA GLN A 115 10.53 1.28 -2.87
C GLN A 115 9.39 2.31 -2.80
N GLU A 116 9.29 3.17 -3.82
CA GLU A 116 8.15 4.07 -4.06
C GLU A 116 7.00 3.31 -4.77
N PRO A 117 5.82 3.15 -4.17
CA PRO A 117 4.68 2.42 -4.73
C PRO A 117 3.75 3.26 -5.65
N ILE A 118 2.82 2.56 -6.31
CA ILE A 118 1.86 3.09 -7.30
C ILE A 118 0.53 3.50 -6.63
N TYR A 119 -0.22 4.45 -7.24
CA TYR A 119 -1.40 5.12 -6.67
C TYR A 119 -2.75 4.81 -7.37
N GLY A 120 -3.87 5.04 -6.68
CA GLY A 120 -5.31 5.01 -7.04
C GLY A 120 -6.19 5.60 -5.91
N ALA A 121 -7.52 5.79 -5.99
CA ALA A 121 -8.11 7.01 -5.38
C ALA A 121 -8.11 7.27 -3.84
N GLU A 122 -7.97 6.29 -2.95
CA GLU A 122 -7.67 6.61 -1.53
C GLU A 122 -6.19 6.95 -1.38
N CYS A 123 -5.33 6.15 -2.02
CA CYS A 123 -3.92 6.45 -2.27
C CYS A 123 -3.60 7.68 -3.16
N PHE A 124 -4.54 8.14 -3.97
CA PHE A 124 -4.42 9.28 -4.87
C PHE A 124 -4.46 10.55 -4.06
N THR A 125 -5.18 10.55 -2.93
CA THR A 125 -5.14 11.64 -1.98
C THR A 125 -3.71 11.85 -1.48
N TYR A 126 -2.98 10.78 -1.19
CA TYR A 126 -1.56 10.85 -0.83
C TYR A 126 -0.67 11.30 -1.99
N GLY A 127 -0.97 10.87 -3.22
CA GLY A 127 -0.31 11.38 -4.43
C GLY A 127 -0.57 12.87 -4.69
N LEU A 128 -1.80 13.34 -4.46
CA LEU A 128 -2.19 14.74 -4.52
C LEU A 128 -1.49 15.54 -3.42
N LEU A 129 -1.38 14.99 -2.21
CA LEU A 129 -0.65 15.61 -1.12
C LEU A 129 0.83 15.74 -1.46
N ALA A 130 1.47 14.67 -1.92
CA ALA A 130 2.86 14.69 -2.38
C ALA A 130 3.08 15.65 -3.57
N SER A 131 2.05 15.87 -4.39
CA SER A 131 2.07 16.80 -5.52
C SER A 131 1.69 18.24 -5.14
N GLY A 132 1.36 18.51 -3.87
CA GLY A 132 1.01 19.85 -3.37
C GLY A 132 -0.43 20.31 -3.69
N PHE A 133 -1.33 19.39 -4.02
CA PHE A 133 -2.76 19.68 -4.26
C PHE A 133 -3.66 19.40 -3.05
N VAL A 134 -3.15 18.68 -2.04
CA VAL A 134 -3.85 18.40 -0.77
C VAL A 134 -2.92 18.74 0.39
N ASP A 135 -3.42 19.50 1.36
CA ASP A 135 -2.59 19.97 2.48
C ASP A 135 -2.53 18.99 3.66
N LEU A 136 -3.61 18.23 3.89
CA LEU A 136 -3.80 17.37 5.07
C LEU A 136 -4.69 16.16 4.77
N ILE A 137 -4.29 14.99 5.27
CA ILE A 137 -5.05 13.74 5.27
C ILE A 137 -5.08 13.18 6.69
N ILE A 138 -6.25 12.76 7.15
CA ILE A 138 -6.43 12.04 8.43
C ILE A 138 -7.29 10.82 8.14
N GLN A 139 -6.77 9.62 8.41
CA GLN A 139 -7.48 8.37 8.21
C GLN A 139 -7.38 7.48 9.46
N SER A 140 -8.41 6.66 9.67
CA SER A 140 -8.56 5.78 10.81
C SER A 140 -8.95 4.39 10.32
N PHE A 141 -8.62 3.36 11.10
CA PHE A 141 -8.91 1.96 10.76
C PHE A 141 -8.10 1.42 9.59
N LEU A 142 -6.87 1.91 9.43
CA LEU A 142 -5.97 1.44 8.38
C LEU A 142 -5.15 0.22 8.83
N GLY A 143 -5.01 -0.76 7.95
CA GLY A 143 -3.97 -1.78 8.03
C GLY A 143 -2.60 -1.23 7.60
N PRO A 144 -1.51 -1.96 7.88
CA PRO A 144 -0.16 -1.57 7.43
C PRO A 144 -0.04 -1.47 5.90
N TYR A 145 -0.81 -2.25 5.15
CA TYR A 145 -0.84 -2.21 3.68
C TYR A 145 -1.39 -0.89 3.12
N ASP A 146 -2.30 -0.23 3.83
CA ASP A 146 -2.94 1.02 3.39
C ASP A 146 -2.03 2.26 3.48
N PHE A 147 -0.90 2.22 4.19
CA PHE A 147 -0.10 3.44 4.42
C PHE A 147 1.40 3.27 4.36
N LEU A 148 1.96 2.09 4.60
CA LEU A 148 3.43 1.90 4.60
C LEU A 148 4.03 2.31 3.25
N ALA A 149 3.24 2.10 2.21
CA ALA A 149 3.48 2.53 0.85
C ALA A 149 3.76 4.05 0.74
N PHE A 150 3.01 4.90 1.44
CA PHE A 150 3.06 6.36 1.24
C PHE A 150 4.13 7.07 2.06
N ILE A 151 4.72 6.42 3.06
CA ILE A 151 5.77 7.01 3.90
C ILE A 151 6.93 7.57 3.04
N PRO A 152 7.63 6.76 2.21
CA PRO A 152 8.75 7.27 1.42
C PRO A 152 8.33 8.31 0.38
N ILE A 153 7.11 8.23 -0.14
CA ILE A 153 6.56 9.17 -1.12
C ILE A 153 6.38 10.55 -0.50
N ILE A 154 5.66 10.61 0.61
CA ILE A 154 5.29 11.87 1.27
C ILE A 154 6.54 12.52 1.83
N GLU A 155 7.39 11.75 2.52
CA GLU A 155 8.66 12.25 3.04
C GLU A 155 9.60 12.69 1.92
N GLY A 156 9.68 11.94 0.81
CA GLY A 156 10.47 12.27 -0.36
C GLY A 156 10.02 13.54 -1.08
N ALA A 157 8.71 13.82 -1.06
CA ALA A 157 8.12 15.07 -1.54
C ALA A 157 8.29 16.26 -0.57
N GLY A 158 8.84 16.03 0.62
CA GLY A 158 9.05 17.05 1.66
C GLY A 158 7.90 17.19 2.66
N GLY A 159 6.85 16.37 2.52
CA GLY A 159 5.75 16.26 3.49
C GLY A 159 6.13 15.46 4.73
N ILE A 160 5.12 15.19 5.56
CA ILE A 160 5.24 14.45 6.82
C ILE A 160 4.04 13.51 6.99
N ILE A 161 4.28 12.31 7.49
CA ILE A 161 3.24 11.33 7.83
C ILE A 161 3.59 10.62 9.14
N THR A 162 2.64 10.57 10.08
CA THR A 162 2.83 9.98 11.42
C THR A 162 1.53 9.31 11.89
N ASP A 163 1.58 8.65 13.05
CA ASP A 163 0.36 8.37 13.80
C ASP A 163 -0.24 9.67 14.40
N CYS A 164 -1.43 9.58 14.99
CA CYS A 164 -2.06 10.73 15.65
C CYS A 164 -1.39 11.19 16.96
N ALA A 165 -0.35 10.51 17.44
CA ALA A 165 0.50 10.96 18.53
C ALA A 165 1.79 11.66 18.01
N GLY A 166 1.92 11.83 16.69
CA GLY A 166 3.11 12.39 16.06
C GLY A 166 4.30 11.42 16.02
N GLN A 167 4.08 10.14 16.34
CA GLN A 167 5.13 9.13 16.32
C GLN A 167 5.30 8.56 14.91
N LYS A 168 6.53 8.15 14.62
CA LYS A 168 6.85 7.50 13.36
C LYS A 168 6.01 6.24 13.20
N LEU A 169 5.40 6.09 12.03
CA LEU A 169 4.69 4.88 11.67
C LEU A 169 5.71 3.75 11.46
N GLU A 170 5.70 2.80 12.38
CA GLU A 170 6.52 1.59 12.29
C GLU A 170 5.64 0.37 12.39
N TRP A 171 5.90 -0.60 11.51
CA TRP A 171 5.30 -1.91 11.58
C TRP A 171 6.40 -2.95 11.45
N LYS A 172 6.49 -3.83 12.44
CA LYS A 172 7.46 -4.92 12.44
C LYS A 172 6.86 -6.10 11.72
N ALA A 173 7.27 -6.30 10.47
CA ALA A 173 6.90 -7.47 9.70
C ALA A 173 7.36 -8.74 10.43
N SER A 174 6.47 -9.71 10.61
CA SER A 174 6.81 -10.99 11.23
C SER A 174 5.85 -12.09 10.77
N PRO A 175 6.25 -13.37 10.83
CA PRO A 175 5.35 -14.49 10.54
C PRO A 175 4.16 -14.60 11.50
N LEU A 176 4.19 -13.88 12.63
CA LEU A 176 3.09 -13.80 13.59
C LEU A 176 2.21 -12.57 13.38
N SER A 177 2.43 -11.80 12.31
CA SER A 177 1.59 -10.67 11.96
C SER A 177 0.20 -11.17 11.60
N ILE A 178 -0.79 -10.75 12.40
CA ILE A 178 -2.21 -11.07 12.24
C ILE A 178 -2.95 -9.75 11.96
N GLY A 179 -3.86 -9.72 10.99
CA GLY A 179 -4.76 -8.57 10.81
C GLY A 179 -5.82 -8.51 11.93
N PRO A 180 -6.32 -7.33 12.36
CA PRO A 180 -5.90 -5.96 12.04
C PRO A 180 -5.40 -5.20 13.29
N ALA A 181 -4.14 -4.81 13.30
CA ALA A 181 -3.72 -3.66 14.11
C ALA A 181 -4.18 -2.41 13.38
N TYR A 182 -5.27 -1.79 13.83
CA TYR A 182 -5.80 -0.58 13.20
C TYR A 182 -4.94 0.63 13.55
N TYR A 183 -4.39 1.26 12.52
CA TYR A 183 -3.66 2.51 12.62
C TYR A 183 -4.57 3.70 12.41
N ARG A 184 -4.18 4.81 13.05
CA ARG A 184 -4.73 6.13 12.80
C ARG A 184 -3.58 7.01 12.36
N ILE A 185 -3.69 7.53 11.16
CA ILE A 185 -2.58 8.24 10.53
C ILE A 185 -2.98 9.66 10.18
N ILE A 186 -1.96 10.51 10.15
CA ILE A 186 -2.03 11.89 9.71
C ILE A 186 -0.89 12.15 8.75
N ALA A 187 -1.19 12.68 7.57
CA ALA A 187 -0.21 13.12 6.60
C ALA A 187 -0.46 14.58 6.21
N ALA A 188 0.61 15.37 6.06
CA ALA A 188 0.51 16.75 5.59
C ALA A 188 1.64 17.07 4.61
N GLY A 189 1.37 18.00 3.68
CA GLY A 189 2.41 18.55 2.80
C GLY A 189 3.35 19.54 3.53
N ASP A 190 2.91 20.09 4.67
CA ASP A 190 3.65 21.06 5.48
C ASP A 190 3.68 20.65 6.97
N LYS A 191 4.84 20.86 7.62
CA LYS A 191 5.07 20.45 9.01
C LYS A 191 4.25 21.25 10.04
N GLN A 192 3.94 22.51 9.76
CA GLN A 192 3.09 23.32 10.63
C GLN A 192 1.65 22.85 10.56
N VAL A 193 1.13 22.55 9.36
CA VAL A 193 -0.23 22.00 9.18
C VAL A 193 -0.38 20.67 9.92
N HIS A 194 0.64 19.81 9.84
CA HIS A 194 0.69 18.55 10.60
C HIS A 194 0.62 18.78 12.11
N GLN A 195 1.46 19.68 12.63
CA GLN A 195 1.51 20.01 14.05
C GLN A 195 0.19 20.59 14.56
N ASP A 196 -0.43 21.52 13.82
CA ASP A 196 -1.71 22.13 14.18
C ASP A 196 -2.82 21.07 14.25
N ALA A 197 -2.81 20.12 13.32
CA ALA A 197 -3.77 19.02 13.30
C ALA A 197 -3.54 18.01 14.45
N LEU A 198 -2.29 17.71 14.82
CA LEU A 198 -1.99 16.92 16.02
C LEU A 198 -2.52 17.60 17.29
N GLU A 199 -2.30 18.91 17.43
CA GLU A 199 -2.79 19.69 18.56
C GLU A 199 -4.32 19.71 18.62
N TYR A 200 -5.00 19.82 17.47
CA TYR A 200 -6.45 19.74 17.43
C TYR A 200 -6.94 18.36 17.87
N LEU A 201 -6.35 17.28 17.36
CA LEU A 201 -6.78 15.90 17.66
C LEU A 201 -6.50 15.46 19.10
N THR A 202 -5.52 16.07 19.78
CA THR A 202 -5.15 15.74 21.17
C THR A 202 -5.94 16.54 22.21
N ASN A 203 -6.61 17.63 21.81
CA ASN A 203 -7.38 18.52 22.68
C ASN A 203 -8.90 18.24 22.68
N VAL A 204 -9.35 17.13 22.07
CA VAL A 204 -10.77 16.70 22.02
C VAL A 204 -11.00 15.49 22.91
#